data_AF-A0A537B757-F1
#
_entry.id   AF-A0A537B757-F1
#
_cell.length_a   1.000
_cell.length_b   1.000
_cell.length_c   1.000
_cell.angle_alpha   90.00
_cell.angle_beta   90.00
_cell.angle_gamma   90.00
#
_symmetry.space_group_name_H-M   'P 1'
#
loop_
_entity.id
_entity.type
_entity.pdbx_description
1 polymer ?
#
loop_
_entity_poly.entity_id
_entity_poly.type
_entity_poly.pdbx_seq_one_letter_code
_entity_poly.pdbx_strand_id
1 'polypeptide(L)'
;MIVGPGPDSLARLFGQKLTEAWGQPVLVDQRGGGGGTISAEAVAKAPPDGYTLLLATGTHAINPLVYKTSYDIVRDFVPVTLLGSTPFVLAVHPAVRASSVAGLIALAKAQPGKLNYGSGGSGTPPHLA
;
A
#
# COMPACT_ATOMS: atom_id res chain seq x y z
N MET A 1 -8.60 1.09 -8.97
CA MET A 1 -7.52 2.00 -8.51
C MET A 1 -6.68 1.33 -7.44
N ILE A 2 -5.45 1.80 -7.18
CA ILE A 2 -4.46 1.10 -6.33
C ILE A 2 -3.84 2.03 -5.28
N VAL A 3 -3.52 1.47 -4.10
CA VAL A 3 -2.91 2.18 -2.96
C VAL A 3 -1.46 1.70 -2.72
N GLY A 4 -0.46 2.50 -3.13
CA GLY A 4 0.95 2.33 -2.75
C GLY A 4 1.86 1.68 -3.83
N PRO A 5 3.18 1.52 -3.56
CA PRO A 5 4.15 1.03 -4.54
C PRO A 5 4.12 -0.49 -4.79
N GLY A 6 3.59 -1.27 -3.83
CA GLY A 6 3.53 -2.74 -3.89
C GLY A 6 2.38 -3.41 -4.68
N PRO A 7 1.20 -2.83 -4.95
CA PRO A 7 0.06 -3.60 -5.46
C PRO A 7 -0.12 -3.58 -7.00
N ASP A 8 0.73 -2.90 -7.78
CA ASP A 8 0.56 -2.80 -9.24
C ASP A 8 0.55 -4.17 -9.92
N SER A 9 1.51 -5.03 -9.58
CA SER A 9 1.59 -6.37 -10.15
C SER A 9 0.39 -7.25 -9.80
N LEU A 10 -0.12 -7.17 -8.56
CA LEU A 10 -1.31 -7.91 -8.14
C LEU A 10 -2.55 -7.40 -8.87
N ALA A 11 -2.75 -6.09 -8.95
CA ALA A 11 -3.88 -5.53 -9.67
C ALA A 11 -3.89 -5.90 -11.15
N ARG A 12 -2.71 -5.90 -11.81
CA ARG A 12 -2.61 -6.33 -13.22
C ARG A 12 -2.89 -7.82 -13.40
N LEU A 13 -2.36 -8.66 -12.51
CA LEU A 13 -2.61 -10.10 -12.52
C LEU A 13 -4.11 -10.41 -12.36
N PHE A 14 -4.74 -9.83 -11.34
CA PHE A 14 -6.17 -10.03 -11.10
C PHE A 14 -7.03 -9.37 -12.17
N GLY A 15 -6.67 -8.17 -12.64
CA GLY A 15 -7.39 -7.47 -13.71
C GLY A 15 -7.46 -8.30 -15.00
N GLN A 16 -6.37 -8.97 -15.38
CA GLN A 16 -6.39 -9.91 -16.51
C GLN A 16 -7.37 -11.06 -16.27
N LYS A 17 -7.33 -11.70 -15.09
CA LYS A 17 -8.22 -12.83 -14.76
C LYS A 17 -9.69 -12.42 -14.68
N LEU A 18 -9.98 -11.23 -14.17
CA LEU A 18 -11.33 -10.67 -14.16
C LEU A 18 -11.81 -10.34 -15.56
N THR A 19 -10.93 -9.85 -16.44
CA THR A 19 -11.25 -9.62 -17.86
C THR A 19 -11.67 -10.91 -18.54
N GLU A 20 -10.91 -11.99 -18.33
CA GLU A 20 -11.23 -13.34 -18.84
C GLU A 20 -12.58 -13.84 -18.29
N ALA A 21 -12.84 -13.66 -16.99
CA ALA A 21 -14.04 -14.17 -16.33
C ALA A 21 -15.31 -13.38 -16.66
N TRP A 22 -15.23 -12.06 -16.80
CA TRP A 22 -16.38 -11.18 -17.03
C TRP A 22 -16.65 -10.94 -18.52
N GLY A 23 -15.69 -11.23 -19.40
CA GLY A 23 -15.78 -10.88 -20.82
C GLY A 23 -15.83 -9.35 -21.05
N GLN A 24 -15.38 -8.57 -20.07
CA GLN A 24 -15.34 -7.11 -20.10
C GLN A 24 -13.94 -6.64 -19.67
N PRO A 25 -13.34 -5.64 -20.35
CA PRO A 25 -12.02 -5.15 -19.98
C PRO A 25 -11.97 -4.59 -18.55
N VAL A 26 -11.03 -5.07 -17.74
CA VAL A 26 -10.71 -4.48 -16.44
C VAL A 26 -9.45 -3.63 -16.56
N LEU A 27 -9.61 -2.32 -16.44
CA LEU A 27 -8.53 -1.36 -16.59
C LEU A 27 -7.92 -1.00 -15.22
N VAL A 28 -6.59 -1.07 -15.14
CA VAL A 28 -5.83 -0.69 -13.95
C VAL A 28 -5.46 0.79 -14.02
N ASP A 29 -6.16 1.62 -13.23
CA ASP A 29 -5.85 3.05 -13.03
C ASP A 29 -5.02 3.26 -11.76
N GLN A 30 -3.78 3.74 -11.91
CA GLN A 30 -2.86 4.05 -10.83
C GLN A 30 -2.84 5.56 -10.54
N ARG A 31 -3.53 5.99 -9.47
CA ARG A 31 -3.49 7.37 -9.00
C ARG A 31 -2.63 7.47 -7.74
N GLY A 32 -1.34 7.72 -7.96
CA GLY A 32 -0.35 7.87 -6.89
C GLY A 32 -0.52 9.15 -6.06
N GLY A 33 0.07 9.15 -4.87
CA GLY A 33 0.12 10.30 -3.96
C GLY A 33 -0.59 10.08 -2.62
N GLY A 34 -0.11 10.76 -1.57
CA GLY A 34 -0.75 10.81 -0.24
C GLY A 34 -1.00 9.44 0.42
N GLY A 35 -0.10 8.46 0.26
CA GLY A 35 -0.33 7.10 0.78
C GLY A 35 -1.53 6.38 0.14
N GLY A 36 -1.94 6.79 -1.06
CA GLY A 36 -3.10 6.27 -1.78
C GLY A 36 -4.45 6.83 -1.32
N THR A 37 -4.45 7.88 -0.50
CA THR A 37 -5.68 8.63 -0.16
C THR A 37 -6.39 9.19 -1.39
N ILE A 38 -5.65 9.62 -2.42
CA ILE A 38 -6.21 10.14 -3.68
C ILE A 38 -7.00 9.06 -4.43
N SER A 39 -6.43 7.86 -4.56
CA SER A 39 -7.12 6.72 -5.18
C SER A 39 -8.37 6.33 -4.37
N ALA A 40 -8.27 6.28 -3.05
CA ALA A 40 -9.41 5.96 -2.20
C ALA A 40 -10.53 7.00 -2.30
N GLU A 41 -10.21 8.29 -2.26
CA GLU A 41 -11.18 9.38 -2.42
C GLU A 41 -11.90 9.32 -3.77
N ALA A 42 -11.17 9.02 -4.85
CA ALA A 42 -11.76 8.90 -6.17
C ALA A 42 -12.75 7.73 -6.26
N VAL A 43 -12.47 6.60 -5.60
CA VAL A 43 -13.41 5.46 -5.53
C VAL A 43 -14.59 5.76 -4.61
N ALA A 44 -14.37 6.38 -3.45
CA ALA A 44 -15.44 6.74 -2.51
C ALA A 44 -16.49 7.68 -3.13
N LYS A 45 -16.07 8.53 -4.08
CA LYS A 45 -16.96 9.47 -4.80
C LYS A 45 -17.50 8.93 -6.12
N ALA A 46 -17.10 7.73 -6.53
CA ALA A 46 -17.59 7.13 -7.77
C ALA A 46 -19.06 6.68 -7.61
N PRO A 47 -19.82 6.59 -8.71
CA PRO A 47 -21.12 5.94 -8.67
C PRO A 47 -21.01 4.52 -8.08
N PRO A 48 -21.89 4.12 -7.14
CA PRO A 48 -21.85 2.79 -6.51
C PRO A 48 -22.48 1.73 -7.43
N ASP A 49 -22.01 1.63 -8.66
CA ASP A 49 -22.56 0.79 -9.74
C ASP A 49 -21.73 -0.49 -10.00
N GLY A 50 -20.63 -0.68 -9.27
CA GLY A 50 -19.75 -1.83 -9.36
C GLY A 50 -18.66 -1.75 -10.43
N TYR A 51 -18.61 -0.68 -11.24
CA TYR A 51 -17.58 -0.52 -12.28
C TYR A 51 -16.27 0.10 -11.75
N THR A 52 -16.31 0.68 -10.55
CA THR A 52 -15.13 1.27 -9.91
C THR A 52 -14.77 0.50 -8.64
N LEU A 53 -13.61 -0.15 -8.66
CA LEU A 53 -13.10 -0.95 -7.54
C LEU A 53 -11.79 -0.35 -6.99
N LEU A 54 -11.61 -0.44 -5.67
CA LEU A 54 -10.38 -0.09 -4.98
C LEU A 54 -9.61 -1.36 -4.60
N LEU A 55 -8.36 -1.48 -5.05
CA LEU A 55 -7.41 -2.39 -4.44
C LEU A 55 -6.75 -1.70 -3.25
N ALA A 56 -7.29 -1.97 -2.06
CA ALA A 56 -6.77 -1.45 -0.80
C ALA A 56 -5.64 -2.31 -0.24
N THR A 57 -4.73 -1.67 0.50
CA THR A 57 -3.71 -2.33 1.33
C THR A 57 -3.89 -1.93 2.79
N GLY A 58 -3.05 -2.45 3.70
CA GLY A 58 -3.05 -2.00 5.11
C GLY A 58 -2.90 -0.48 5.28
N THR A 59 -2.26 0.20 4.31
CA THR A 59 -2.19 1.67 4.24
C THR A 59 -3.57 2.33 4.27
N HIS A 60 -4.59 1.73 3.67
CA HIS A 60 -5.95 2.29 3.65
C HIS A 60 -6.55 2.41 5.06
N ALA A 61 -6.27 1.44 5.94
CA ALA A 61 -6.68 1.48 7.35
C ALA A 61 -5.86 2.48 8.18
N ILE A 62 -4.59 2.72 7.80
CA ILE A 62 -3.69 3.67 8.49
C ILE A 62 -4.03 5.12 8.12
N ASN A 63 -4.36 5.38 6.85
CA ASN A 63 -4.55 6.73 6.30
C ASN A 63 -5.38 7.69 7.17
N PRO A 64 -6.57 7.34 7.69
CA PRO A 64 -7.36 8.27 8.52
C PRO A 64 -6.70 8.63 9.86
N LEU A 65 -5.68 7.87 10.31
CA LEU A 65 -4.94 8.13 11.55
C LEU A 65 -3.78 9.10 11.35
N VAL A 66 -3.29 9.25 10.10
CA VAL A 66 -2.09 10.03 9.78
C VAL A 66 -2.37 11.21 8.84
N TYR A 67 -3.49 11.15 8.10
CA TYR A 67 -3.95 12.18 7.19
C TYR A 67 -5.39 12.56 7.51
N LYS A 68 -5.75 13.83 7.27
CA LYS A 68 -7.15 14.23 7.19
C LYS A 68 -7.73 13.71 5.88
N THR A 69 -8.54 12.67 5.94
CA THR A 69 -9.23 12.10 4.77
C THR A 69 -10.58 12.77 4.53
N SER A 70 -11.01 12.80 3.26
CA SER A 70 -12.34 13.24 2.85
C SER A 70 -13.35 12.09 2.71
N TYR A 71 -12.93 10.88 3.08
CA TYR A 71 -13.72 9.64 3.06
C TYR A 71 -13.62 8.94 4.41
N ASP A 72 -14.61 8.09 4.69
CA ASP A 72 -14.67 7.18 5.82
C ASP A 72 -14.49 5.73 5.35
N ILE A 73 -13.51 5.02 5.91
CA ILE A 73 -13.14 3.66 5.46
C ILE A 73 -14.19 2.59 5.77
N VAL A 74 -15.11 2.86 6.71
CA VAL A 74 -16.16 1.92 7.14
C VAL A 74 -17.48 2.22 6.40
N ARG A 75 -17.83 3.51 6.28
CA ARG A 75 -19.10 3.94 5.67
C ARG A 75 -19.04 3.97 4.15
N ASP A 76 -17.93 4.42 3.57
CA ASP A 76 -17.87 4.75 2.13
C ASP A 76 -17.37 3.58 1.26
N PHE A 77 -17.08 2.41 1.86
CA PHE A 77 -16.58 1.23 1.15
C PHE A 77 -17.27 -0.05 1.60
N VAL A 78 -17.52 -0.93 0.63
CA VAL A 78 -18.00 -2.30 0.87
C VAL A 78 -16.83 -3.27 0.65
N PRO A 79 -16.42 -4.06 1.66
CA PRO A 79 -15.36 -5.04 1.48
C PRO A 79 -15.84 -6.18 0.57
N VAL A 80 -15.05 -6.50 -0.46
CA VAL A 80 -15.37 -7.58 -1.40
C VAL A 80 -14.68 -8.87 -1.00
N THR A 81 -13.34 -8.88 -0.96
CA THR A 81 -12.54 -10.05 -0.58
C THR A 81 -11.09 -9.66 -0.28
N LEU A 82 -10.35 -10.54 0.40
CA LEU A 82 -8.91 -10.42 0.59
C LEU A 82 -8.19 -11.14 -0.56
N LEU A 83 -7.41 -10.40 -1.35
CA LEU A 83 -6.65 -10.98 -2.47
C LEU A 83 -5.36 -11.69 -2.06
N GLY A 84 -4.76 -11.28 -0.93
CA GLY A 84 -3.52 -11.86 -0.44
C GLY A 84 -2.94 -11.10 0.74
N SER A 85 -1.92 -11.69 1.35
CA SER A 85 -1.14 -11.09 2.44
C SER A 85 0.34 -11.30 2.15
N THR A 86 1.15 -10.27 2.41
CA THR A 86 2.59 -10.31 2.17
C THR A 86 3.35 -9.86 3.42
N PRO A 87 4.34 -10.64 3.89
CA PRO A 87 5.17 -10.21 5.01
C PRO A 87 6.10 -9.07 4.57
N PHE A 88 6.41 -8.17 5.51
CA PHE A 88 7.51 -7.22 5.32
C PHE A 88 8.84 -7.87 5.66
N VAL A 89 9.88 -7.51 4.90
CA VAL A 89 11.24 -8.00 5.10
C VAL A 89 12.15 -6.80 5.36
N LEU A 90 12.96 -6.90 6.41
CA LEU A 90 14.05 -5.96 6.65
C LEU A 90 15.24 -6.33 5.76
N ALA A 91 15.61 -5.42 4.87
CA ALA A 91 16.78 -5.55 4.01
C ALA A 91 17.77 -4.41 4.30
N VAL A 92 19.05 -4.71 4.17
CA VAL A 92 20.14 -3.73 4.33
C VAL A 92 20.96 -3.67 3.05
N HIS A 93 21.45 -2.48 2.70
CA HIS A 93 22.39 -2.32 1.60
C HIS A 93 23.69 -3.08 1.94
N PRO A 94 24.37 -3.76 0.99
CA PRO A 94 25.57 -4.55 1.27
C PRO A 94 26.72 -3.78 1.98
N ALA A 95 26.77 -2.46 1.82
CA ALA A 95 27.73 -1.59 2.52
C ALA A 95 27.43 -1.41 4.02
N VAL A 96 26.20 -1.68 4.47
CA VAL A 96 25.82 -1.66 5.88
C VAL A 96 26.26 -2.98 6.50
N ARG A 97 27.33 -2.93 7.31
CA ARG A 97 27.94 -4.12 7.92
C ARG A 97 27.12 -4.65 9.10
N ALA A 98 25.91 -5.11 8.82
CA ALA A 98 25.02 -5.77 9.77
C ALA A 98 24.45 -7.04 9.11
N SER A 99 24.85 -8.20 9.61
CA SER A 99 24.41 -9.52 9.10
C SER A 99 23.25 -10.12 9.90
N SER A 100 22.74 -9.40 10.90
CA SER A 100 21.60 -9.81 11.72
C SER A 100 20.85 -8.59 12.24
N VAL A 101 19.60 -8.78 12.66
CA VAL A 101 18.79 -7.73 13.29
C VAL A 101 19.47 -7.18 14.54
N ALA A 102 20.03 -8.06 15.38
CA ALA A 102 20.79 -7.65 16.57
C ALA A 102 22.01 -6.79 16.20
N GLY A 103 22.74 -7.18 15.15
CA GLY A 103 23.87 -6.41 14.62
C GLY A 103 23.45 -5.04 14.07
N LEU A 104 22.31 -4.97 13.39
CA LEU A 104 21.77 -3.70 12.89
C LEU A 104 21.37 -2.77 14.05
N ILE A 105 20.70 -3.29 15.08
CA ILE A 105 20.33 -2.53 16.29
C ILE A 105 21.58 -2.01 16.99
N ALA A 106 22.60 -2.85 17.17
CA ALA A 106 23.86 -2.45 17.78
C ALA A 106 24.56 -1.34 16.98
N LEU A 107 24.60 -1.47 15.65
CA LEU A 107 25.18 -0.46 14.76
C LEU A 107 24.41 0.88 14.83
N ALA A 108 23.07 0.83 14.79
CA ALA A 108 22.23 2.02 14.87
C ALA A 108 22.40 2.77 16.19
N LYS A 109 22.52 2.03 17.31
CA LYS A 109 22.79 2.60 18.65
C LYS A 109 24.18 3.22 18.74
N ALA A 110 25.18 2.57 18.13
CA ALA A 110 26.57 3.05 18.15
C ALA A 110 26.77 4.29 17.26
N GLN A 111 25.93 4.48 16.24
CA GLN A 111 26.07 5.55 15.24
C GLN A 111 24.74 6.30 15.03
N PRO A 112 24.25 7.04 16.05
CA PRO A 112 22.99 7.75 15.94
C PRO A 112 23.01 8.77 14.78
N GLY A 113 21.94 8.79 13.98
CA GLY A 113 21.77 9.71 12.84
C GLY A 113 22.61 9.40 11.60
N LYS A 114 23.37 8.28 11.57
CA LYS A 114 24.21 7.91 10.41
C LYS A 114 23.52 6.95 9.43
N LEU A 115 22.48 6.25 9.87
CA LEU A 115 21.72 5.34 9.02
C LEU A 115 20.46 6.02 8.51
N ASN A 116 20.22 5.89 7.20
CA ASN A 116 18.96 6.25 6.58
C ASN A 116 18.10 4.98 6.41
N TYR A 117 16.79 5.12 6.57
CA TYR A 117 15.82 4.06 6.35
C TYR A 117 14.85 4.47 5.24
N GLY A 118 14.69 3.59 4.24
CA GLY A 118 13.75 3.79 3.15
C GLY A 118 12.40 3.14 3.48
N SER A 119 11.30 3.88 3.28
CA SER A 119 9.94 3.37 3.36
C SER A 119 9.17 3.64 2.06
N GLY A 120 7.98 3.07 1.92
CA GLY A 120 7.08 3.37 0.78
C GLY A 120 6.44 4.76 0.83
N GLY A 121 6.82 5.60 1.79
CA GLY A 121 6.24 6.92 2.07
C GLY A 121 5.54 6.97 3.43
N SER A 122 5.30 8.19 3.93
CA SER A 122 4.56 8.41 5.18
C SER A 122 3.19 7.72 5.15
N GLY A 123 2.83 7.08 6.27
CA GLY A 123 1.57 6.35 6.41
C GLY A 123 1.55 4.93 5.83
N THR A 124 2.61 4.48 5.15
CA THR A 124 2.72 3.07 4.73
C THR A 124 3.13 2.16 5.89
N PRO A 125 2.76 0.87 5.91
CA PRO A 125 3.18 -0.02 6.99
C PRO A 125 4.70 -0.09 7.22
N PRO A 126 5.59 -0.08 6.19
CA PRO A 126 7.03 0.02 6.41
C PRO A 126 7.47 1.31 7.11
N HIS A 127 6.71 2.42 6.98
CA HIS A 127 7.01 3.66 7.70
C HIS A 127 6.65 3.59 9.19
N LEU A 128 5.71 2.72 9.58
CA LEU A 128 5.30 2.55 10.97
C LEU A 128 6.07 1.46 11.72
N ALA A 129 6.88 0.68 11.01
CA ALA A 129 7.63 -0.45 11.55
C ALA A 129 8.86 -0.01 12.35
#